data_AF-A0ABD1LRA0-F1
#
_entry.id   AF-A0ABD1LRA0-F1
#
_cell.length_a   1.000
_cell.length_b   1.000
_cell.length_c   1.000
_cell.angle_alpha   90.00
_cell.angle_beta   90.00
_cell.angle_gamma   90.00
#
_symmetry.space_group_name_H-M   'P 1'
#
loop_
_entity.id
_entity.type
_entity.pdbx_description
1 polymer ?
#
loop_
_entity_poly.entity_id
_entity_poly.type
_entity_poly.pdbx_seq_one_letter_code
_entity_poly.pdbx_strand_id
1 'polypeptide(L)'
;MREEDRKRKLVMEKLKNSVLFRLKALNPSASINSTHASCIEDRLQHLFKSVRTPTHPPYAQMIKRAIKEMNEENGSTEEAISEFIGREYEDLPFAHLTVLNVHLRKLCIDGVLVCRESGRYVLLVDRDNVKDTPNQRRKRTAKSFACDNGLRTE
;
A
#
# COMPACT_ATOMS: atom_id res chain seq x y z
N MET A 1 -4.31 2.61 -28.44
CA MET A 1 -4.52 3.37 -27.19
C MET A 1 -4.74 2.35 -26.08
N ARG A 2 -3.94 2.33 -25.01
CA ARG A 2 -4.08 1.30 -23.96
C ARG A 2 -5.42 1.49 -23.24
N GLU A 3 -6.14 0.40 -22.96
CA GLU A 3 -7.44 0.46 -22.26
C GLU A 3 -7.36 1.18 -20.91
N GLU A 4 -6.21 1.09 -20.23
CA GLU A 4 -5.94 1.80 -19.00
C GLU A 4 -5.94 3.33 -19.19
N ASP A 5 -5.42 3.83 -20.32
CA ASP A 5 -5.44 5.26 -20.63
C ASP A 5 -6.88 5.75 -20.86
N ARG A 6 -7.72 4.93 -21.51
CA ARG A 6 -9.14 5.21 -21.74
C ARG A 6 -9.93 5.22 -20.44
N LYS A 7 -9.70 4.24 -19.56
CA LYS A 7 -10.32 4.20 -18.22
C LYS A 7 -9.91 5.41 -17.39
N ARG A 8 -8.61 5.74 -17.34
CA ARG A 8 -8.09 6.92 -16.62
C ARG A 8 -8.76 8.20 -17.08
N LYS A 9 -8.88 8.39 -18.40
CA LYS A 9 -9.58 9.55 -18.98
C LYS A 9 -11.05 9.61 -18.53
N LEU A 10 -11.76 8.48 -18.56
CA LEU A 10 -13.16 8.40 -18.13
C LEU A 10 -13.34 8.72 -16.64
N VAL A 11 -12.44 8.21 -15.78
CA VAL A 11 -12.46 8.50 -14.35
C VAL A 11 -12.24 9.99 -14.10
N MET A 12 -11.30 10.61 -14.80
CA MET A 12 -11.01 12.04 -14.69
C MET A 12 -12.21 12.91 -15.08
N GLU A 13 -12.90 12.57 -16.18
CA GLU A 13 -14.10 13.26 -16.62
C GLU A 13 -15.24 13.15 -15.60
N LYS A 14 -15.47 11.95 -15.05
CA LYS A 14 -16.48 11.75 -13.99
C LYS A 14 -16.19 12.61 -12.76
N LEU A 15 -14.92 12.66 -12.35
CA LEU A 15 -14.50 13.47 -11.21
C LEU A 15 -14.70 14.97 -11.48
N LYS A 16 -14.24 15.47 -12.63
CA LYS A 16 -14.41 16.87 -13.04
C LYS A 16 -15.87 17.29 -12.97
N ASN A 17 -16.76 16.49 -13.56
CA ASN A 17 -18.19 16.75 -13.57
C ASN A 17 -18.79 16.74 -12.16
N SER A 18 -18.36 15.82 -11.30
CA SER A 18 -18.80 15.78 -9.90
C SER A 18 -18.37 17.02 -9.11
N VAL A 19 -17.13 17.48 -9.29
CA VAL A 19 -16.61 18.68 -8.62
C VAL A 19 -17.37 19.93 -9.09
N LEU A 20 -17.59 20.05 -10.41
CA LEU A 20 -18.34 21.16 -10.99
C LEU A 20 -19.79 21.18 -10.48
N PHE A 21 -20.45 20.02 -10.42
CA PHE A 21 -21.79 19.88 -9.88
C PHE A 21 -21.87 20.31 -8.42
N ARG A 22 -20.91 19.89 -7.59
CA ARG A 22 -20.83 20.28 -6.17
C ARG A 22 -20.60 21.77 -5.98
N LEU A 23 -19.73 22.38 -6.77
CA LEU A 23 -19.47 23.83 -6.71
C LEU A 23 -20.73 24.64 -7.07
N LYS A 24 -21.45 24.22 -8.12
CA LYS A 24 -22.71 24.84 -8.52
C LYS A 24 -23.79 24.72 -7.44
N ALA A 25 -23.86 23.59 -6.75
CA ALA A 25 -24.81 23.38 -5.66
C ALA A 25 -24.49 24.24 -4.42
N LEU A 26 -23.20 24.46 -4.12
CA LEU A 26 -22.77 25.25 -2.97
C LEU A 26 -22.93 26.76 -3.17
N ASN A 27 -22.79 27.26 -4.40
CA ASN A 27 -22.99 28.67 -4.72
C ASN A 27 -23.79 28.82 -6.02
N PRO A 28 -25.14 28.74 -5.96
CA PRO A 28 -26.01 28.84 -7.14
C PRO A 28 -25.95 30.22 -7.83
N SER A 29 -25.62 31.26 -7.06
CA SER A 29 -25.44 32.64 -7.52
C SER A 29 -24.04 32.93 -8.06
N ALA A 30 -23.07 32.05 -7.82
CA ALA A 30 -21.77 32.15 -8.46
C ALA A 30 -21.94 31.75 -9.93
N SER A 31 -22.02 32.74 -10.80
CA SER A 31 -21.61 32.55 -12.19
C SER A 31 -20.18 32.02 -12.14
N ILE A 32 -19.98 30.71 -12.32
CA ILE A 32 -18.65 30.16 -12.57
C ILE A 32 -18.32 30.65 -13.97
N ASN A 33 -17.87 31.90 -14.06
CA ASN A 33 -17.39 32.52 -15.28
C ASN A 33 -16.38 31.54 -15.87
N SER A 34 -16.44 31.28 -17.17
CA SER A 34 -15.61 30.31 -17.91
C SER A 34 -14.14 30.23 -17.45
N THR A 35 -13.56 31.35 -17.02
CA THR A 35 -12.23 31.50 -16.43
C THR A 35 -11.99 30.69 -15.14
N HIS A 36 -12.93 30.64 -14.19
CA HIS A 36 -12.76 29.87 -12.94
C HIS A 36 -12.86 28.37 -13.20
N ALA A 37 -13.69 27.94 -14.17
CA ALA A 37 -13.80 26.55 -14.56
C ALA A 37 -12.49 26.02 -15.17
N SER A 38 -11.85 26.82 -16.05
CA SER A 38 -10.56 26.48 -16.64
C SER A 38 -9.44 26.35 -15.60
N CYS A 39 -9.40 27.24 -14.60
CA CYS A 39 -8.39 27.17 -13.53
C CYS A 39 -8.57 25.92 -12.64
N ILE A 40 -9.81 25.56 -12.36
CA ILE A 40 -10.12 24.33 -11.61
C ILE A 40 -9.72 23.12 -12.44
N GLU A 41 -10.01 23.12 -13.73
CA GLU A 41 -9.65 22.04 -14.64
C GLU A 41 -8.13 21.85 -14.74
N ASP A 42 -7.38 22.91 -15.00
CA ASP A 42 -5.91 22.88 -15.04
C ASP A 42 -5.32 22.36 -13.73
N ARG A 43 -5.87 22.83 -12.60
CA ARG A 43 -5.40 22.42 -11.28
C ARG A 43 -5.73 20.96 -10.99
N LEU A 44 -6.89 20.46 -11.39
CA LEU A 44 -7.21 19.04 -11.30
C LEU A 44 -6.26 18.21 -12.18
N GLN A 45 -6.05 18.60 -13.44
CA GLN A 45 -5.11 17.91 -14.32
C GLN A 45 -3.69 17.86 -13.74
N HIS A 46 -3.22 18.96 -13.16
CA HIS A 46 -1.90 19.02 -12.53
C HIS A 46 -1.80 18.15 -11.27
N LEU A 47 -2.81 18.20 -10.40
CA LEU A 47 -2.85 17.37 -9.18
C LEU A 47 -2.82 15.89 -9.52
N PHE A 48 -3.64 15.44 -10.47
CA PHE A 48 -3.72 14.01 -10.81
C PHE A 48 -2.58 13.51 -11.67
N LYS A 49 -1.89 14.38 -12.41
CA LYS A 49 -0.58 14.04 -13.01
C LYS A 49 0.47 13.75 -11.93
N SER A 50 0.36 14.39 -10.77
CA SER A 50 1.24 14.18 -9.62
C SER A 50 0.82 13.01 -8.72
N VAL A 51 -0.43 12.55 -8.77
CA VAL A 51 -0.87 11.35 -8.05
C VAL A 51 -0.36 10.12 -8.81
N ARG A 52 0.90 9.78 -8.57
CA ARG A 52 1.48 8.52 -9.03
C ARG A 52 1.06 7.42 -8.06
N THR A 53 0.42 6.39 -8.60
CA THR A 53 0.28 5.14 -7.86
C THR A 53 1.68 4.55 -7.70
N PRO A 54 2.06 4.09 -6.49
CA PRO A 54 3.33 3.40 -6.30
C PRO A 54 3.47 2.28 -7.33
N THR A 55 4.66 2.16 -7.91
CA THR A 55 4.95 1.20 -8.98
C THR A 55 5.12 -0.22 -8.42
N HIS A 56 5.35 -0.32 -7.11
CA HIS A 56 5.52 -1.56 -6.38
C HIS A 56 4.18 -2.16 -5.92
N PRO A 57 4.07 -3.49 -5.78
CA PRO A 57 2.89 -4.14 -5.23
C PRO A 57 2.75 -3.87 -3.72
N PRO A 58 1.62 -4.25 -3.10
CA PRO A 58 1.45 -4.14 -1.65
C PRO A 58 2.56 -4.85 -0.88
N TYR A 59 2.96 -4.28 0.27
CA TYR A 59 4.03 -4.85 1.12
C TYR A 59 3.81 -6.31 1.48
N ALA A 60 2.56 -6.73 1.69
CA ALA A 60 2.26 -8.14 1.97
C ALA A 60 2.72 -9.08 0.84
N GLN A 61 2.60 -8.67 -0.41
CA GLN A 61 3.10 -9.45 -1.55
C GLN A 61 4.62 -9.36 -1.67
N MET A 62 5.19 -8.16 -1.47
CA MET A 62 6.65 -7.97 -1.51
C MET A 62 7.36 -8.84 -0.46
N ILE A 63 6.85 -8.87 0.78
CA ILE A 63 7.39 -9.67 1.89
C ILE A 63 7.29 -11.17 1.60
N LYS A 64 6.12 -11.64 1.13
CA LYS A 64 5.93 -13.04 0.75
C LYS A 64 6.89 -13.47 -0.34
N ARG A 65 7.06 -12.62 -1.35
CA ARG A 65 8.00 -12.86 -2.45
C ARG A 65 9.44 -12.90 -1.96
N ALA A 66 9.84 -11.93 -1.13
CA ALA A 66 11.18 -11.87 -0.53
C ALA A 66 11.51 -13.16 0.22
N ILE A 67 10.66 -13.59 1.15
CA ILE A 67 10.88 -14.82 1.93
C ILE A 67 10.93 -16.06 1.03
N LYS A 68 10.08 -16.13 -0.01
CA LYS A 68 10.03 -17.25 -0.95
C LYS A 68 11.26 -17.33 -1.85
N GLU A 69 11.77 -16.20 -2.32
CA GLU A 69 12.95 -16.14 -3.20
C GLU A 69 14.26 -16.30 -2.41
N MET A 70 14.33 -15.74 -1.21
CA MET A 70 15.50 -15.90 -0.32
C MET A 70 15.65 -17.34 0.18
N ASN A 71 14.54 -18.08 0.33
CA ASN A 71 14.50 -19.51 0.66
C ASN A 71 15.45 -19.93 1.80
N GLU A 72 15.57 -19.10 2.83
CA GLU A 72 16.44 -19.36 3.96
C GLU A 72 15.81 -20.39 4.91
N GLU A 73 16.54 -21.44 5.26
CA GLU A 73 16.06 -22.58 6.05
C GLU A 73 15.45 -22.16 7.41
N ASN A 74 15.99 -21.10 8.01
CA ASN A 74 15.55 -20.57 9.30
C ASN A 74 14.63 -19.34 9.19
N GLY A 75 14.13 -19.03 7.99
CA GLY A 75 13.41 -17.79 7.68
C GLY A 75 14.35 -16.60 7.49
N SER A 76 13.79 -15.42 7.30
CA SER A 76 14.54 -14.20 6.95
C SER A 76 14.43 -13.11 8.00
N THR A 77 15.51 -12.34 8.19
CA THR A 77 15.50 -11.20 9.11
C THR A 77 14.80 -10.00 8.48
N GLU A 78 14.41 -9.02 9.29
CA GLU A 78 13.79 -7.79 8.80
C GLU A 78 14.71 -7.03 7.82
N GLU A 79 16.00 -6.98 8.12
CA GLU A 79 17.02 -6.30 7.32
C GLU A 79 17.16 -6.96 5.95
N ALA A 80 17.21 -8.30 5.93
CA ALA A 80 17.37 -9.05 4.70
C ALA A 80 16.13 -8.93 3.80
N ILE A 81 14.93 -8.91 4.39
CA ILE A 81 13.68 -8.61 3.66
C ILE A 81 13.68 -7.18 3.14
N SER A 82 14.10 -6.20 3.95
CA SER A 82 14.18 -4.79 3.54
C SER A 82 15.15 -4.60 2.38
N GLU A 83 16.31 -5.27 2.42
CA GLU A 83 17.32 -5.18 1.38
C GLU A 83 16.81 -5.79 0.07
N PHE A 84 16.14 -6.95 0.14
CA PHE A 84 15.49 -7.55 -1.02
C PHE A 84 14.46 -6.61 -1.65
N ILE A 85 13.57 -6.03 -0.83
CA ILE A 85 12.52 -5.12 -1.33
C ILE A 85 13.14 -3.85 -1.94
N GLY A 86 14.18 -3.29 -1.30
CA GLY A 86 14.89 -2.11 -1.79
C GLY A 86 15.64 -2.33 -3.11
N ARG A 87 16.06 -3.57 -3.40
CA ARG A 87 16.71 -3.93 -4.67
C ARG A 87 15.71 -4.21 -5.79
N GLU A 88 14.57 -4.83 -5.46
CA GLU A 88 13.59 -5.31 -6.46
C GLU A 88 12.56 -4.24 -6.87
N TYR A 89 12.26 -3.27 -5.99
CA TYR A 89 11.16 -2.33 -6.19
C TYR A 89 11.60 -0.86 -6.13
N GLU A 90 11.16 -0.08 -7.12
CA GLU A 90 11.34 1.37 -7.17
C GLU A 90 10.19 2.12 -6.44
N ASP A 91 10.37 3.43 -6.24
CA ASP A 91 9.38 4.33 -5.61
C ASP A 91 8.92 3.91 -4.20
N LEU A 92 9.80 3.29 -3.40
CA LEU A 92 9.49 2.95 -2.02
C LEU A 92 9.32 4.22 -1.14
N PRO A 93 8.41 4.20 -0.16
CA PRO A 93 8.28 5.29 0.80
C PRO A 93 9.60 5.59 1.51
N PHE A 94 9.87 6.86 1.80
CA PHE A 94 11.09 7.30 2.52
C PHE A 94 11.31 6.52 3.83
N ALA A 95 10.24 6.23 4.57
CA ALA A 95 10.28 5.41 5.79
C ALA A 95 9.97 3.93 5.52
N HIS A 96 10.57 3.34 4.49
CA HIS A 96 10.31 1.95 4.07
C HIS A 96 10.44 0.95 5.22
N LEU A 97 11.51 1.05 6.03
CA LEU A 97 11.75 0.17 7.18
C LEU A 97 10.61 0.20 8.21
N THR A 98 10.13 1.39 8.59
CA THR A 98 9.03 1.50 9.54
C THR A 98 7.73 0.91 8.98
N VAL A 99 7.46 1.16 7.69
CA VAL A 99 6.29 0.61 7.00
C VAL A 99 6.37 -0.91 6.91
N LEU A 100 7.55 -1.44 6.58
CA LEU A 100 7.85 -2.87 6.55
C LEU A 100 7.57 -3.51 7.92
N ASN A 101 8.11 -2.94 8.99
CA ASN A 101 7.94 -3.45 10.35
C ASN A 101 6.46 -3.53 10.77
N VAL A 102 5.68 -2.49 10.48
CA VAL A 102 4.22 -2.48 10.73
C VAL A 102 3.54 -3.61 9.95
N HIS A 103 3.92 -3.82 8.69
CA HIS A 103 3.36 -4.89 7.87
C HIS A 103 3.78 -6.29 8.33
N LEU A 104 5.03 -6.50 8.77
CA LEU A 104 5.51 -7.76 9.32
C LEU A 104 4.73 -8.16 10.58
N ARG A 105 4.55 -7.23 11.52
CA ARG A 105 3.72 -7.46 12.72
C ARG A 105 2.29 -7.81 12.34
N LYS A 106 1.71 -7.07 11.38
CA LYS A 106 0.34 -7.32 10.92
C LYS A 106 0.21 -8.73 10.33
N LEU A 107 1.15 -9.16 9.49
CA LEU A 107 1.13 -10.49 8.89
C LEU A 107 1.34 -11.61 9.91
N CYS A 108 2.07 -11.34 11.00
CA CYS A 108 2.18 -12.27 12.12
C CYS A 108 0.85 -12.41 12.87
N ILE A 109 0.15 -11.29 13.11
CA ILE A 109 -1.19 -11.29 13.73
C ILE A 109 -2.21 -12.02 12.84
N ASP A 110 -2.13 -11.81 11.52
CA ASP A 110 -3.01 -12.45 10.54
C ASP A 110 -2.71 -13.96 10.37
N GLY A 111 -1.64 -14.47 11.01
CA GLY A 111 -1.24 -15.87 10.93
C GLY A 111 -0.67 -16.27 9.57
N VAL A 112 -0.21 -15.29 8.79
CA VAL A 112 0.45 -15.51 7.49
C VAL A 112 1.95 -15.76 7.68
N LEU A 113 2.55 -15.05 8.63
CA LEU A 113 3.95 -15.21 9.02
C LEU A 113 4.05 -15.67 10.47
N VAL A 114 5.19 -16.25 10.82
CA VAL A 114 5.60 -16.47 12.21
C VAL A 114 6.93 -15.77 12.44
N CYS A 115 6.99 -14.93 13.49
CA CYS A 115 8.25 -14.44 14.03
C CYS A 115 8.78 -15.49 15.02
N ARG A 116 9.99 -15.99 14.79
CA ARG A 116 10.69 -16.86 15.73
C ARG A 116 11.37 -16.03 16.82
N GLU A 117 11.74 -16.67 17.92
CA GLU A 117 12.49 -16.04 19.03
C GLU A 117 13.81 -15.40 18.58
N SER A 118 14.38 -15.88 17.47
CA SER A 118 15.57 -15.32 16.84
C SER A 118 15.33 -14.06 16.00
N GLY A 119 14.12 -13.48 16.01
CA GLY A 119 13.76 -12.32 15.18
C GLY A 119 13.62 -12.61 13.68
N ARG A 120 13.53 -13.89 13.30
CA ARG A 120 13.40 -14.33 11.90
C ARG A 120 11.95 -14.61 11.54
N TYR A 121 11.55 -14.20 10.35
CA TYR A 121 10.22 -14.36 9.80
C TYR A 121 10.15 -15.54 8.83
N VAL A 122 9.20 -16.44 9.05
CA VAL A 122 8.96 -17.59 8.18
C VAL A 122 7.53 -17.52 7.64
N LEU A 123 7.37 -17.84 6.35
CA LEU A 123 6.06 -17.99 5.73
C LEU A 123 5.43 -19.33 6.17
N LEU A 124 4.21 -19.28 6.70
CA LEU A 124 3.41 -20.48 6.88
C LEU A 124 2.80 -20.85 5.52
N VAL A 125 3.26 -21.96 4.93
CA VAL A 125 2.98 -22.35 3.54
C VAL A 125 1.49 -22.32 3.17
N ASP A 126 1.25 -21.63 2.05
CA ASP A 126 0.14 -21.51 1.09
C ASP A 126 -1.31 -21.78 1.55
N ARG A 127 -2.07 -20.69 1.69
CA ARG A 127 -3.47 -20.65 1.24
C ARG A 127 -3.58 -19.84 -0.06
N ASP A 128 -3.08 -20.40 -1.15
CA ASP A 128 -3.47 -19.98 -2.50
C ASP A 128 -4.92 -20.42 -2.82
N ASN A 129 -5.90 -20.18 -1.94
CA ASN A 129 -7.34 -20.29 -2.28
C ASN A 129 -8.27 -19.78 -1.18
N VAL A 130 -8.33 -18.47 -0.90
CA VAL A 130 -9.50 -17.92 -0.20
C VAL A 130 -9.93 -16.63 -0.88
N LYS A 131 -10.98 -16.76 -1.69
CA LYS A 131 -11.86 -15.69 -2.14
C LYS A 131 -12.14 -14.76 -0.96
N ASP A 132 -11.93 -13.45 -1.17
CA ASP A 132 -12.32 -12.41 -0.22
C ASP A 132 -13.76 -12.62 0.26
N THR A 133 -13.92 -13.06 1.51
CA THR A 133 -15.19 -12.92 2.22
C THR A 133 -14.97 -11.97 3.39
N PRO A 134 -15.61 -10.79 3.38
CA PRO A 134 -15.50 -9.83 4.46
C PRO A 134 -16.45 -10.26 5.57
N ASN A 135 -15.98 -11.06 6.52
CA ASN A 135 -16.46 -11.06 7.91
C ASN A 135 -15.88 -12.22 8.70
N GLN A 136 -14.79 -11.97 9.42
CA GLN A 136 -14.73 -12.48 10.79
C GLN A 136 -13.77 -11.62 11.60
N ARG A 137 -14.35 -10.68 12.35
CA ARG A 137 -13.76 -10.13 13.57
C ARG A 137 -13.45 -11.29 14.51
N ARG A 138 -12.31 -11.95 14.33
CA ARG A 138 -11.82 -12.95 15.30
C ARG A 138 -11.28 -12.19 16.50
N LYS A 139 -11.78 -12.59 17.66
CA LYS A 139 -11.54 -11.96 18.96
C LYS A 139 -10.03 -11.81 19.18
N ARG A 140 -9.62 -10.56 19.43
CA ARG A 140 -8.25 -10.16 19.74
C ARG A 140 -7.89 -10.70 21.13
N THR A 141 -7.38 -11.92 21.21
CA THR A 141 -6.52 -12.28 22.34
C THR A 141 -5.11 -11.83 21.97
N ALA A 142 -4.77 -10.63 22.39
CA ALA A 142 -3.43 -10.08 22.27
C ALA A 142 -2.49 -10.92 23.15
N LYS A 143 -1.82 -11.91 22.55
CA LYS A 143 -0.57 -12.43 23.09
C LYS A 143 0.53 -11.69 22.35
N SER A 144 1.08 -10.68 23.01
CA SER A 144 2.18 -9.86 22.51
C SER A 144 3.42 -10.73 22.34
N PHE A 145 3.67 -11.22 21.13
CA PHE A 145 5.02 -11.60 20.73
C PHE A 145 5.67 -10.33 20.20
N ALA A 146 6.19 -9.53 21.13
CA ALA A 146 7.07 -8.43 20.79
C ALA A 146 8.41 -9.05 20.35
N CYS A 147 8.68 -9.03 19.05
CA CYS A 147 10.06 -9.19 18.57
C CYS A 147 10.72 -7.84 18.80
N ASP A 148 11.25 -7.66 20.01
CA ASP A 148 11.99 -6.48 20.45
C ASP A 148 13.37 -6.55 19.77
N ASN A 149 13.47 -6.00 18.56
CA ASN A 149 14.74 -5.91 17.85
C ASN A 149 15.57 -4.80 18.51
N GLY A 150 16.29 -5.18 19.57
CA GLY A 150 17.29 -4.36 20.22
C GLY A 150 18.35 -3.92 19.23
N LEU A 151 18.34 -2.63 18.91
CA LEU A 151 19.36 -1.92 18.16
C LEU A 151 20.72 -2.15 18.85
N ARG A 152 21.59 -2.97 18.26
CA ARG A 152 22.99 -3.11 18.67
C ARG A 152 23.82 -2.16 17.82
N THR A 153 23.99 -0.94 18.31
CA THR A 153 25.03 -0.02 17.82
C THR A 153 26.37 -0.50 18.36
N GLU A 154 27.30 -0.82 17.47
CA GLU A 154 28.75 -0.78 17.76
C GLU A 154 29.30 0.58 17.33
#